data_AF-A0A838E056-F1
#
_entry.id   AF-A0A838E056-F1
#
_cell.length_a   1.000
_cell.length_b   1.000
_cell.length_c   1.000
_cell.angle_alpha   90.00
_cell.angle_beta   90.00
_cell.angle_gamma   90.00
#
_symmetry.space_group_name_H-M   'P 1'
#
loop_
_entity.id
_entity.type
_entity.pdbx_description
1 polymer ?
#
loop_
_entity_poly.entity_id
_entity_poly.type
_entity_poly.pdbx_seq_one_letter_code
_entity_poly.pdbx_strand_id
1 'polypeptide(L)'
;TSSLFNHNDESLLLITAWGQQDTPLSDAESWKSRKKHVEEVASLYGHDTSFIKSNYSEFLNWPVVNFLSPELPAWRIYAVDGIGWAGLVAPIFFAKNCSALYIASANSWYYSYIDCINPFVDNSIRFGNYRVLHDQFECTRLDKALFIARACEKKGFKKPHIKVCQFTSTFGDINCCACKKCLLTMLELCAAGANHREYGFNVSLATAVKRSMHLLRRPIDYEPLWHFMDIQLTIKRNIKKYSRSTIAKLTPFLKRNLLKVQIRNTEQIVKSKVDWNDFSKIVPSVVIPSDLLDEKWEVERRASAALNRPWSL
;
A
#
# COMPACT_ATOMS: atom_id res chain seq x y z
N THR A 1 3.15 -8.23 2.40
CA THR A 1 2.01 -7.48 1.84
C THR A 1 0.76 -8.37 1.91
N SER A 2 -0.45 -7.87 1.60
CA SER A 2 -1.65 -8.73 1.50
C SER A 2 -1.56 -9.74 0.36
N SER A 3 -0.80 -9.43 -0.69
CA SER A 3 -0.46 -10.32 -1.81
C SER A 3 0.09 -11.68 -1.35
N LEU A 4 0.97 -11.69 -0.33
CA LEU A 4 1.48 -12.94 0.26
C LEU A 4 0.35 -13.84 0.76
N PHE A 5 -0.69 -13.28 1.38
CA PHE A 5 -1.84 -14.05 1.84
C PHE A 5 -2.79 -14.46 0.71
N ASN A 6 -2.79 -13.71 -0.40
CA ASN A 6 -3.61 -13.99 -1.58
C ASN A 6 -3.07 -15.20 -2.35
N HIS A 7 -1.74 -15.29 -2.42
CA HIS A 7 -1.01 -16.35 -3.12
C HIS A 7 -0.36 -17.34 -2.17
N ASN A 8 -0.85 -17.47 -0.93
CA ASN A 8 -0.19 -18.31 0.08
C ASN A 8 -0.18 -19.80 -0.28
N ASP A 9 -1.14 -20.25 -1.09
CA ASP A 9 -1.22 -21.64 -1.53
C ASP A 9 -0.23 -21.95 -2.67
N GLU A 10 0.44 -20.93 -3.20
CA GLU A 10 1.55 -21.06 -4.15
C GLU A 10 2.89 -21.16 -3.42
N SER A 11 3.89 -21.81 -4.04
CA SER A 11 5.27 -21.78 -3.55
C SER A 11 5.93 -20.45 -3.90
N LEU A 12 5.91 -19.49 -2.96
CA LEU A 12 6.41 -18.14 -3.21
C LEU A 12 7.93 -18.02 -2.97
N LEU A 13 8.57 -17.18 -3.78
CA LEU A 13 9.92 -16.67 -3.54
C LEU A 13 9.83 -15.19 -3.16
N LEU A 14 10.07 -14.87 -1.88
CA LEU A 14 10.06 -13.49 -1.40
C LEU A 14 11.38 -12.81 -1.76
N ILE A 15 11.32 -11.86 -2.68
CA ILE A 15 12.49 -11.14 -3.18
C ILE A 15 12.54 -9.74 -2.57
N THR A 16 13.71 -9.34 -2.07
CA THR A 16 14.00 -7.95 -1.71
C THR A 16 15.41 -7.57 -2.17
N ALA A 17 15.65 -6.28 -2.39
CA ALA A 17 16.91 -5.77 -2.90
C ALA A 17 17.56 -4.78 -1.90
N TRP A 18 18.89 -4.83 -1.81
CA TRP A 18 19.76 -3.84 -1.18
C TRP A 18 20.25 -2.84 -2.23
N GLY A 19 20.34 -1.56 -1.85
CA GLY A 19 20.59 -0.44 -2.75
C GLY A 19 19.31 0.16 -3.31
N GLN A 20 18.25 0.11 -2.50
CA GLN A 20 17.00 0.84 -2.71
C GLN A 20 17.02 2.13 -1.88
N GLN A 21 16.12 3.07 -2.15
CA GLN A 21 16.10 4.35 -1.43
C GLN A 21 15.85 4.20 0.08
N ASP A 22 15.10 3.18 0.51
CA ASP A 22 14.85 2.88 1.94
C ASP A 22 15.89 1.94 2.57
N THR A 23 16.80 1.39 1.76
CA THR A 23 17.92 0.52 2.16
C THR A 23 19.14 0.81 1.26
N PRO A 24 19.73 2.02 1.35
CA PRO A 24 20.85 2.40 0.49
C PRO A 24 22.07 1.52 0.75
N LEU A 25 23.00 1.45 -0.21
CA LEU A 25 24.22 0.64 -0.07
C LEU A 25 25.12 1.10 1.09
N SER A 26 24.98 2.37 1.51
CA SER A 26 25.65 2.94 2.68
C SER A 26 25.07 2.49 4.03
N ASP A 27 23.89 1.87 4.06
CA ASP A 27 23.21 1.48 5.29
C ASP A 27 23.07 -0.06 5.41
N ALA A 28 24.19 -0.70 5.74
CA ALA A 28 24.28 -2.15 5.90
C ALA A 28 23.43 -2.68 7.07
N GLU A 29 23.21 -1.88 8.12
CA GLU A 29 22.43 -2.29 9.29
C GLU A 29 20.93 -2.33 8.98
N SER A 30 20.40 -1.31 8.29
CA SER A 30 19.01 -1.35 7.80
C SER A 30 18.79 -2.52 6.85
N TRP A 31 19.76 -2.81 5.97
CA TRP A 31 19.70 -3.98 5.10
C TRP A 31 19.68 -5.30 5.89
N LYS A 32 20.59 -5.49 6.83
CA LYS A 32 20.65 -6.70 7.69
C LYS A 32 19.33 -6.93 8.41
N SER A 33 18.73 -5.86 8.95
CA SER A 33 17.43 -5.95 9.61
C SER A 33 16.30 -6.30 8.63
N ARG A 34 16.25 -5.66 7.45
CA ARG A 34 15.23 -5.95 6.44
C ARG A 34 15.33 -7.38 5.92
N LYS A 35 16.55 -7.83 5.63
CA LYS A 35 16.84 -9.20 5.20
C LYS A 35 16.30 -10.21 6.23
N LYS A 36 16.69 -10.03 7.50
CA LYS A 36 16.23 -10.88 8.61
C LYS A 36 14.71 -10.89 8.71
N HIS A 37 14.06 -9.74 8.61
CA HIS A 37 12.60 -9.65 8.67
C HIS A 37 11.91 -10.42 7.54
N VAL A 38 12.44 -10.35 6.31
CA VAL A 38 11.91 -11.11 5.16
C VAL A 38 12.12 -12.61 5.34
N GLU A 39 13.28 -13.05 5.84
CA GLU A 39 13.55 -14.46 6.18
C GLU A 39 12.59 -14.98 7.25
N GLU A 40 12.35 -14.20 8.31
CA GLU A 40 11.39 -14.55 9.37
C GLU A 40 9.97 -14.69 8.83
N VAL A 41 9.53 -13.77 7.97
CA VAL A 41 8.20 -13.83 7.34
C VAL A 41 8.10 -15.04 6.40
N ALA A 42 9.11 -15.30 5.57
CA ALA A 42 9.11 -16.45 4.67
C ALA A 42 9.03 -17.76 5.45
N SER A 43 9.87 -17.92 6.48
CA SER A 43 9.84 -19.07 7.38
C SER A 43 8.50 -19.23 8.11
N LEU A 44 7.88 -18.11 8.52
CA LEU A 44 6.59 -18.12 9.21
C LEU A 44 5.46 -18.74 8.38
N TYR A 45 5.53 -18.57 7.05
CA TYR A 45 4.49 -18.99 6.12
C TYR A 45 4.92 -20.12 5.16
N GLY A 46 6.13 -20.66 5.33
CA GLY A 46 6.62 -21.78 4.53
C GLY A 46 7.04 -21.42 3.11
N HIS A 47 7.57 -20.21 2.91
CA HIS A 47 8.04 -19.70 1.62
C HIS A 47 9.56 -19.54 1.59
N ASP A 48 10.13 -19.42 0.39
CA ASP A 48 11.57 -19.18 0.18
C ASP A 48 11.90 -17.69 0.09
N THR A 49 13.19 -17.37 0.17
CA THR A 49 13.69 -15.99 -0.03
C THR A 49 14.81 -15.91 -1.05
N SER A 50 14.93 -14.75 -1.70
CA SER A 50 16.10 -14.39 -2.49
C SER A 50 16.43 -12.91 -2.34
N PHE A 51 17.71 -12.58 -2.42
CA PHE A 51 18.21 -11.23 -2.13
C PHE A 51 19.09 -10.73 -3.25
N ILE A 52 18.90 -9.47 -3.63
CA ILE A 52 19.67 -8.80 -4.67
C ILE A 52 20.49 -7.69 -4.04
N LYS A 53 21.76 -7.55 -4.39
CA LYS A 53 22.54 -6.32 -4.14
C LYS A 53 22.67 -5.57 -5.45
N SER A 54 22.26 -4.31 -5.49
CA SER A 54 22.17 -3.51 -6.71
C SER A 54 22.50 -2.04 -6.42
N ASN A 55 22.87 -1.27 -7.44
CA ASN A 55 22.91 0.19 -7.40
C ASN A 55 21.60 0.83 -7.88
N TYR A 56 20.45 0.14 -7.72
CA TYR A 56 19.13 0.54 -8.24
C TYR A 56 18.73 1.98 -7.91
N SER A 57 19.05 2.50 -6.72
CA SER A 57 18.76 3.90 -6.38
C SER A 57 19.81 4.90 -6.87
N GLU A 58 20.97 4.45 -7.34
CA GLU A 58 22.15 5.27 -7.62
C GLU A 58 22.58 5.25 -9.10
N PHE A 59 22.06 4.32 -9.92
CA PHE A 59 22.47 4.18 -11.32
C PHE A 59 22.04 5.35 -12.22
N LEU A 60 21.03 6.13 -11.80
CA LEU A 60 20.59 7.34 -12.49
C LEU A 60 20.93 8.58 -11.67
N ASN A 61 21.44 9.61 -12.37
CA ASN A 61 21.59 10.94 -11.80
C ASN A 61 20.21 11.64 -11.78
N TRP A 62 19.43 11.40 -10.73
CA TRP A 62 18.06 11.94 -10.61
C TRP A 62 17.96 13.46 -10.77
N PRO A 63 18.87 14.28 -10.20
CA PRO A 63 18.87 15.72 -10.46
C PRO A 63 18.99 16.08 -11.94
N VAL A 64 19.90 15.44 -12.67
CA VAL A 64 20.07 15.69 -14.11
C VAL A 64 18.85 15.23 -14.90
N VAL A 65 18.33 14.04 -14.60
CA VAL A 65 17.16 13.50 -15.29
C VAL A 65 15.91 14.37 -15.04
N ASN A 66 15.67 14.78 -13.79
CA ASN A 66 14.57 15.69 -13.47
C ASN A 66 14.75 17.08 -14.10
N PHE A 67 16.00 17.55 -14.26
CA PHE A 67 16.29 18.81 -14.94
C PHE A 67 16.03 18.72 -16.45
N LEU A 68 16.37 17.61 -17.08
CA LEU A 68 16.17 17.38 -18.52
C LEU A 68 14.70 17.08 -18.86
N SER A 69 13.94 16.55 -17.90
CA SER A 69 12.52 16.22 -18.05
C SER A 69 11.67 16.88 -16.96
N PRO A 70 11.56 18.23 -16.93
CA PRO A 70 10.77 18.94 -15.93
C PRO A 70 9.27 18.57 -15.97
N GLU A 71 8.79 18.04 -17.10
CA GLU A 71 7.45 17.47 -17.26
C GLU A 71 7.22 16.17 -16.47
N LEU A 72 8.29 15.51 -16.02
CA LEU A 72 8.27 14.29 -15.19
C LEU A 72 8.99 14.55 -13.85
N PRO A 73 8.34 15.22 -12.89
CA PRO A 73 8.99 15.76 -11.68
C PRO A 73 9.53 14.70 -10.69
N ALA A 74 9.24 13.43 -10.90
CA ALA A 74 9.72 12.31 -10.09
C ALA A 74 9.98 11.09 -10.97
N TRP A 75 10.97 11.20 -11.85
CA TRP A 75 11.26 10.22 -12.91
C TRP A 75 11.28 8.76 -12.44
N ARG A 76 11.82 8.50 -11.24
CA ARG A 76 11.78 7.17 -10.63
C ARG A 76 10.37 6.59 -10.58
N ILE A 77 9.41 7.37 -10.08
CA ILE A 77 8.01 6.97 -9.86
C ILE A 77 7.25 6.88 -11.19
N TYR A 78 7.58 7.71 -12.19
CA TYR A 78 6.84 7.73 -13.48
C TYR A 78 7.40 6.83 -14.57
N ALA A 79 8.69 6.47 -14.50
CA ALA A 79 9.38 5.82 -15.63
C ALA A 79 10.19 4.58 -15.25
N VAL A 80 10.62 4.44 -13.99
CA VAL A 80 11.61 3.42 -13.61
C VAL A 80 11.02 2.32 -12.74
N ASP A 81 10.22 2.67 -11.72
CA ASP A 81 9.63 1.66 -10.85
C ASP A 81 8.71 0.69 -11.65
N GLY A 82 8.42 -0.51 -11.12
CA GLY A 82 7.72 -1.56 -11.87
C GLY A 82 8.63 -2.26 -12.91
N ILE A 83 8.92 -1.60 -14.03
CA ILE A 83 9.82 -2.11 -15.09
C ILE A 83 11.22 -2.39 -14.54
N GLY A 84 11.75 -1.47 -13.73
CA GLY A 84 13.04 -1.63 -13.07
C GLY A 84 13.08 -2.87 -12.18
N TRP A 85 12.01 -3.17 -11.44
CA TRP A 85 11.90 -4.40 -10.65
C TRP A 85 11.84 -5.64 -11.53
N ALA A 86 11.07 -5.59 -12.62
CA ALA A 86 10.97 -6.68 -13.57
C ALA A 86 12.33 -7.05 -14.18
N GLY A 87 13.12 -6.05 -14.59
CA GLY A 87 14.50 -6.25 -15.05
C GLY A 87 15.44 -6.72 -13.94
N LEU A 88 15.32 -6.16 -12.74
CA LEU A 88 16.19 -6.47 -11.60
C LEU A 88 16.07 -7.94 -11.16
N VAL A 89 14.86 -8.52 -11.20
CA VAL A 89 14.62 -9.91 -10.78
C VAL A 89 14.83 -10.94 -11.90
N ALA A 90 14.96 -10.52 -13.16
CA ALA A 90 15.04 -11.43 -14.30
C ALA A 90 16.14 -12.52 -14.17
N PRO A 91 17.36 -12.23 -13.66
CA PRO A 91 18.37 -13.27 -13.44
C PRO A 91 17.95 -14.32 -12.39
N ILE A 92 17.27 -13.89 -11.32
CA ILE A 92 16.75 -14.81 -10.29
C ILE A 92 15.67 -15.71 -10.89
N PHE A 93 14.78 -15.12 -11.68
CA PHE A 93 13.67 -15.83 -12.30
C PHE A 93 14.17 -16.93 -13.23
N PHE A 94 15.21 -16.65 -14.01
CA PHE A 94 15.91 -17.65 -14.81
C PHE A 94 16.54 -18.75 -13.95
N ALA A 95 17.35 -18.38 -12.94
CA ALA A 95 18.06 -19.34 -12.11
C ALA A 95 17.16 -20.21 -11.22
N LYS A 96 15.98 -19.71 -10.84
CA LYS A 96 15.03 -20.37 -9.93
C LYS A 96 13.79 -20.92 -10.63
N ASN A 97 13.71 -20.81 -11.96
CA ASN A 97 12.59 -21.25 -12.77
C ASN A 97 11.23 -20.71 -12.25
N CYS A 98 11.19 -19.42 -11.90
CA CYS A 98 9.93 -18.76 -11.53
C CYS A 98 9.00 -18.64 -12.77
N SER A 99 7.77 -18.14 -12.64
CA SER A 99 6.90 -17.94 -13.82
C SER A 99 6.14 -16.62 -13.78
N ALA A 100 5.95 -16.06 -12.58
CA ALA A 100 5.26 -14.81 -12.38
C ALA A 100 5.95 -13.94 -11.32
N LEU A 101 6.06 -12.64 -11.60
CA LEU A 101 6.43 -11.62 -10.62
C LEU A 101 5.16 -10.94 -10.14
N TYR A 102 4.81 -11.15 -8.87
CA TYR A 102 3.74 -10.39 -8.22
C TYR A 102 4.29 -9.05 -7.70
N ILE A 103 3.82 -7.95 -8.29
CA ILE A 103 4.05 -6.60 -7.77
C ILE A 103 2.81 -6.18 -7.00
N ALA A 104 2.91 -6.20 -5.67
CA ALA A 104 1.78 -5.83 -4.82
C ALA A 104 1.44 -4.35 -4.98
N SER A 105 0.19 -4.06 -5.35
CA SER A 105 -0.23 -2.71 -5.66
C SER A 105 -0.14 -1.77 -4.44
N ALA A 106 0.47 -0.60 -4.64
CA ALA A 106 0.43 0.51 -3.67
C ALA A 106 -0.85 1.35 -3.80
N ASN A 107 -1.47 1.34 -4.98
CA ASN A 107 -2.63 2.14 -5.34
C ASN A 107 -3.88 1.27 -5.54
N SER A 108 -4.95 1.89 -6.04
CA SER A 108 -6.14 1.18 -6.51
C SER A 108 -6.87 2.01 -7.55
N TRP A 109 -7.90 1.46 -8.18
CA TRP A 109 -8.76 2.20 -9.10
C TRP A 109 -9.33 3.51 -8.51
N TYR A 110 -9.48 3.56 -7.19
CA TYR A 110 -10.06 4.66 -6.43
C TYR A 110 -9.08 5.78 -6.11
N TYR A 111 -7.79 5.54 -6.38
CA TYR A 111 -6.71 6.45 -6.11
C TYR A 111 -5.66 6.34 -7.21
N SER A 112 -6.10 6.58 -8.45
CA SER A 112 -5.20 6.51 -9.60
C SER A 112 -4.46 7.83 -9.77
N TYR A 113 -3.21 7.78 -9.36
CA TYR A 113 -2.15 8.63 -9.85
C TYR A 113 -1.39 7.81 -10.90
N ILE A 114 -1.10 8.38 -12.08
CA ILE A 114 -0.28 7.65 -13.06
C ILE A 114 1.16 7.64 -12.56
N ASP A 115 1.51 6.61 -11.79
CA ASP A 115 2.89 6.13 -11.67
C ASP A 115 3.11 4.96 -12.64
N CYS A 116 4.36 4.56 -12.88
CA CYS A 116 4.65 3.42 -13.75
C CYS A 116 4.38 2.05 -13.11
N ILE A 117 4.01 2.01 -11.82
CA ILE A 117 3.70 0.78 -11.10
C ILE A 117 2.18 0.58 -11.10
N ASN A 118 1.66 0.21 -12.27
CA ASN A 118 0.23 0.03 -12.47
C ASN A 118 -0.05 -1.19 -13.35
N PRO A 119 -1.25 -1.78 -13.29
CA PRO A 119 -1.56 -3.00 -14.06
C PRO A 119 -1.48 -2.82 -15.57
N PHE A 120 -1.55 -1.61 -16.12
CA PHE A 120 -1.53 -1.37 -17.57
C PHE A 120 -0.11 -1.46 -18.14
N VAL A 121 0.88 -1.07 -17.33
CA VAL A 121 2.30 -1.22 -17.65
C VAL A 121 2.78 -2.59 -17.22
N ASP A 122 2.69 -2.91 -15.93
CA ASP A 122 3.25 -4.13 -15.35
C ASP A 122 2.70 -5.39 -16.03
N ASN A 123 1.37 -5.49 -16.22
CA ASN A 123 0.80 -6.70 -16.83
C ASN A 123 1.12 -6.86 -18.32
N SER A 124 1.72 -5.86 -18.97
CA SER A 124 2.19 -5.92 -20.36
C SER A 124 3.62 -6.46 -20.47
N ILE A 125 4.36 -6.50 -19.35
CA ILE A 125 5.77 -6.93 -19.34
C ILE A 125 5.86 -8.45 -19.43
N ARG A 126 6.56 -8.95 -20.46
CA ARG A 126 6.88 -10.37 -20.67
C ARG A 126 8.35 -10.48 -21.08
N PHE A 127 9.05 -11.44 -20.52
CA PHE A 127 10.40 -11.82 -20.95
C PHE A 127 10.58 -13.31 -20.75
N GLY A 128 11.01 -14.03 -21.79
CA GLY A 128 11.04 -15.50 -21.78
C GLY A 128 9.67 -16.10 -21.41
N ASN A 129 9.67 -17.03 -20.45
CA ASN A 129 8.45 -17.67 -19.93
C ASN A 129 7.85 -16.93 -18.71
N TYR A 130 8.34 -15.74 -18.39
CA TYR A 130 7.95 -15.01 -17.19
C TYR A 130 7.01 -13.85 -17.52
N ARG A 131 6.04 -13.61 -16.63
CA ARG A 131 5.13 -12.47 -16.69
C ARG A 131 5.17 -11.65 -15.41
N VAL A 132 4.95 -10.35 -15.53
CA VAL A 132 4.69 -9.50 -14.37
C VAL A 132 3.18 -9.40 -14.17
N LEU A 133 2.75 -9.49 -12.91
CA LEU A 133 1.36 -9.39 -12.47
C LEU A 133 1.28 -8.32 -11.37
N HIS A 134 0.56 -7.25 -11.66
CA HIS A 134 0.27 -6.20 -10.70
C HIS A 134 -0.91 -6.65 -9.83
N ASP A 135 -0.59 -7.01 -8.60
CA ASP A 135 -1.50 -7.75 -7.73
C ASP A 135 -2.33 -6.83 -6.82
N GLN A 136 -3.62 -7.15 -6.68
CA GLN A 136 -4.57 -6.48 -5.80
C GLN A 136 -4.78 -4.96 -6.07
N PHE A 137 -4.83 -4.55 -7.34
CA PHE A 137 -5.18 -3.16 -7.74
C PHE A 137 -6.65 -2.81 -7.47
N GLU A 138 -7.51 -3.82 -7.43
CA GLU A 138 -8.92 -3.72 -7.08
C GLU A 138 -9.17 -3.46 -5.59
N CYS A 139 -8.17 -3.71 -4.75
CA CYS A 139 -8.26 -3.58 -3.31
C CYS A 139 -7.74 -2.22 -2.83
N THR A 140 -8.55 -1.50 -2.05
CA THR A 140 -8.07 -0.32 -1.32
C THR A 140 -7.05 -0.70 -0.25
N ARG A 141 -6.40 0.31 0.35
CA ARG A 141 -5.51 0.09 1.49
C ARG A 141 -6.23 -0.57 2.68
N LEU A 142 -7.46 -0.14 2.96
CA LEU A 142 -8.29 -0.72 4.02
C LEU A 142 -8.69 -2.17 3.69
N ASP A 143 -9.06 -2.46 2.43
CA ASP A 143 -9.36 -3.83 2.00
C ASP A 143 -8.19 -4.77 2.22
N LYS A 144 -6.96 -4.32 1.92
CA LYS A 144 -5.73 -5.09 2.13
C LYS A 144 -5.50 -5.39 3.62
N ALA A 145 -5.77 -4.44 4.52
CA ALA A 145 -5.69 -4.67 5.96
C ALA A 145 -6.78 -5.62 6.46
N LEU A 146 -8.02 -5.47 5.98
CA LEU A 146 -9.13 -6.38 6.26
C LEU A 146 -8.81 -7.80 5.81
N PHE A 147 -8.19 -7.95 4.64
CA PHE A 147 -7.79 -9.24 4.07
C PHE A 147 -6.77 -9.94 4.98
N ILE A 148 -5.70 -9.25 5.37
CA ILE A 148 -4.67 -9.79 6.29
C ILE A 148 -5.31 -10.21 7.63
N ALA A 149 -6.12 -9.33 8.23
CA ALA A 149 -6.75 -9.62 9.52
C ALA A 149 -7.68 -10.84 9.44
N ARG A 150 -8.49 -10.94 8.39
CA ARG A 150 -9.38 -12.09 8.16
C ARG A 150 -8.61 -13.37 7.89
N ALA A 151 -7.51 -13.30 7.14
CA ALA A 151 -6.65 -14.46 6.92
C ALA A 151 -6.11 -14.99 8.26
N CYS A 152 -5.62 -14.12 9.13
CA CYS A 152 -5.12 -14.51 10.45
C CYS A 152 -6.22 -15.08 11.36
N GLU A 153 -7.40 -14.45 11.40
CA GLU A 153 -8.49 -14.88 12.29
C GLU A 153 -9.22 -16.14 11.82
N LYS A 154 -9.56 -16.22 10.52
CA LYS A 154 -10.43 -17.29 10.00
C LYS A 154 -9.66 -18.49 9.48
N LYS A 155 -8.49 -18.27 8.86
CA LYS A 155 -7.66 -19.34 8.28
C LYS A 155 -6.56 -19.79 9.25
N GLY A 156 -6.47 -19.19 10.44
CA GLY A 156 -5.50 -19.59 11.47
C GLY A 156 -4.06 -19.21 11.16
N PHE A 157 -3.82 -18.29 10.21
CA PHE A 157 -2.47 -17.80 9.94
C PHE A 157 -1.90 -17.08 11.16
N LYS A 158 -0.62 -17.34 11.45
CA LYS A 158 0.13 -16.58 12.47
C LYS A 158 0.13 -15.10 12.08
N LYS A 159 -0.01 -14.20 13.05
CA LYS A 159 -0.05 -12.75 12.77
C LYS A 159 1.37 -12.27 12.41
N PRO A 160 1.58 -11.63 11.25
CA PRO A 160 2.90 -11.14 10.88
C PRO A 160 3.23 -9.83 11.62
N HIS A 161 4.52 -9.56 11.80
CA HIS A 161 4.98 -8.19 12.01
C HIS A 161 4.80 -7.39 10.70
N ILE A 162 3.88 -6.44 10.67
CA ILE A 162 3.62 -5.62 9.47
C ILE A 162 4.52 -4.38 9.52
N LYS A 163 5.55 -4.35 8.67
CA LYS A 163 6.44 -3.19 8.52
C LYS A 163 5.91 -2.21 7.46
N VAL A 164 5.56 -0.99 7.88
CA VAL A 164 5.07 0.09 6.97
C VAL A 164 5.83 1.41 7.11
N CYS A 165 6.58 1.58 8.19
CA CYS A 165 7.32 2.81 8.46
C CYS A 165 8.49 2.98 7.49
N GLN A 166 8.54 4.13 6.82
CA GLN A 166 9.63 4.49 5.89
C GLN A 166 10.83 5.15 6.55
N PHE A 167 10.74 5.48 7.84
CA PHE A 167 11.82 6.15 8.60
C PHE A 167 12.81 5.13 9.18
N THR A 168 13.24 4.17 8.35
CA THR A 168 14.13 3.07 8.77
C THR A 168 15.49 3.59 9.21
N SER A 169 16.03 4.61 8.55
CA SER A 169 17.30 5.25 8.93
C SER A 169 17.28 5.92 10.32
N THR A 170 16.11 6.28 10.85
CA THR A 170 15.98 6.93 12.17
C THR A 170 15.60 5.94 13.26
N PHE A 171 14.79 4.93 12.94
CA PHE A 171 14.21 4.04 13.94
C PHE A 171 14.69 2.58 13.79
N GLY A 172 15.49 2.25 12.79
CA GLY A 172 15.72 0.88 12.35
C GLY A 172 14.47 0.27 11.69
N ASP A 173 14.42 -1.06 11.56
CA ASP A 173 13.32 -1.75 10.88
C ASP A 173 12.03 -1.88 11.73
N ILE A 174 11.83 -1.00 12.72
CA ILE A 174 10.60 -0.94 13.52
C ILE A 174 9.59 0.08 12.97
N ASN A 175 8.36 0.01 13.47
CA ASN A 175 7.31 1.00 13.21
C ASN A 175 7.36 2.15 14.22
N CYS A 176 7.55 3.39 13.77
CA CYS A 176 7.60 4.55 14.68
C CYS A 176 6.24 4.86 15.36
N CYS A 177 5.14 4.26 14.86
CA CYS A 177 3.79 4.42 15.39
C CYS A 177 3.29 5.89 15.46
N ALA A 178 3.91 6.79 14.70
CA ALA A 178 3.63 8.22 14.71
C ALA A 178 3.48 8.82 13.30
N CYS A 179 4.10 8.21 12.29
CA CYS A 179 3.96 8.66 10.91
C CYS A 179 2.59 8.30 10.32
N LYS A 180 2.20 9.03 9.28
CA LYS A 180 0.98 8.82 8.49
C LYS A 180 0.72 7.35 8.15
N LYS A 181 1.71 6.65 7.57
CA LYS A 181 1.60 5.22 7.20
C LYS A 181 1.32 4.31 8.41
N CYS A 182 2.01 4.54 9.53
CA CYS A 182 1.77 3.77 10.76
C CYS A 182 0.37 4.06 11.34
N LEU A 183 -0.04 5.33 11.40
CA LEU A 183 -1.32 5.73 11.97
C LEU A 183 -2.50 5.17 11.16
N LEU A 184 -2.44 5.27 9.83
CA LEU A 184 -3.42 4.64 8.94
C LEU A 184 -3.49 3.14 9.18
N THR A 185 -2.35 2.43 9.14
CA THR A 185 -2.33 0.96 9.32
C THR A 185 -2.91 0.52 10.67
N MET A 186 -2.60 1.22 11.77
CA MET A 186 -3.16 0.89 13.07
C MET A 186 -4.68 1.08 13.11
N LEU A 187 -5.21 2.14 12.49
CA LEU A 187 -6.65 2.36 12.43
C LEU A 187 -7.34 1.42 11.43
N GLU A 188 -6.69 1.03 10.34
CA GLU A 188 -7.16 0.04 9.36
C GLU A 188 -7.29 -1.35 10.00
N LEU A 189 -6.26 -1.80 10.73
CA LEU A 189 -6.31 -3.04 11.51
C LEU A 189 -7.42 -2.97 12.57
N CYS A 190 -7.55 -1.83 13.26
CA CYS A 190 -8.66 -1.65 14.20
C CYS A 190 -10.02 -1.72 13.49
N ALA A 191 -10.18 -1.11 12.32
CA ALA A 191 -11.41 -1.17 11.52
C ALA A 191 -11.72 -2.59 11.02
N ALA A 192 -10.70 -3.43 10.88
CA ALA A 192 -10.81 -4.84 10.61
C ALA A 192 -11.18 -5.70 11.83
N GLY A 193 -11.27 -5.11 13.03
CA GLY A 193 -11.51 -5.82 14.28
C GLY A 193 -10.23 -6.36 14.95
N ALA A 194 -9.07 -6.17 14.32
CA ALA A 194 -7.80 -6.70 14.78
C ALA A 194 -7.12 -5.77 15.80
N ASN A 195 -6.34 -6.37 16.72
CA ASN A 195 -5.48 -5.63 17.63
C ASN A 195 -4.13 -5.32 16.96
N HIS A 196 -3.91 -4.07 16.57
CA HIS A 196 -2.69 -3.64 15.87
C HIS A 196 -1.39 -3.97 16.62
N ARG A 197 -1.42 -4.12 17.95
CA ARG A 197 -0.22 -4.49 18.73
C ARG A 197 0.28 -5.90 18.39
N GLU A 198 -0.61 -6.80 17.97
CA GLU A 198 -0.26 -8.15 17.54
C GLU A 198 0.40 -8.18 16.15
N TYR A 199 0.41 -7.05 15.44
CA TYR A 199 0.97 -6.89 14.10
C TYR A 199 2.22 -5.98 14.10
N GLY A 200 2.85 -5.75 15.25
CA GLY A 200 4.10 -4.99 15.35
C GLY A 200 3.96 -3.49 15.61
N PHE A 201 2.81 -3.04 16.14
CA PHE A 201 2.58 -1.62 16.46
C PHE A 201 2.46 -1.40 17.98
N ASN A 202 3.56 -0.98 18.60
CA ASN A 202 3.72 -0.99 20.06
C ASN A 202 3.19 0.27 20.78
N VAL A 203 1.98 0.73 20.44
CA VAL A 203 1.29 1.82 21.15
C VAL A 203 -0.17 1.48 21.43
N SER A 204 -0.80 2.17 22.39
CA SER A 204 -2.23 1.99 22.65
C SER A 204 -3.10 2.55 21.51
N LEU A 205 -4.30 2.01 21.32
CA LEU A 205 -5.28 2.56 20.37
C LEU A 205 -5.60 4.04 20.67
N ALA A 206 -5.72 4.41 21.95
CA ALA A 206 -5.95 5.79 22.36
C ALA A 206 -4.82 6.72 21.91
N THR A 207 -3.56 6.26 22.02
CA THR A 207 -2.38 6.99 21.54
C THR A 207 -2.40 7.14 20.01
N ALA A 208 -2.72 6.06 19.28
CA ALA A 208 -2.83 6.11 17.82
C ALA A 208 -3.93 7.08 17.36
N VAL A 209 -5.10 7.06 18.02
CA VAL A 209 -6.19 8.02 17.78
C VAL A 209 -5.75 9.44 18.08
N LYS A 210 -5.12 9.70 19.23
CA LYS A 210 -4.61 11.03 19.60
C LYS A 210 -3.63 11.59 18.56
N ARG A 211 -2.68 10.77 18.10
CA ARG A 211 -1.70 11.15 17.07
C ARG A 211 -2.36 11.38 15.71
N SER A 212 -3.33 10.55 15.33
CA SER A 212 -4.12 10.75 14.10
C SER A 212 -4.91 12.07 14.15
N MET A 213 -5.49 12.40 15.31
CA MET A 213 -6.16 13.69 15.51
C MET A 213 -5.22 14.87 15.44
N HIS A 214 -3.99 14.73 15.92
CA HIS A 214 -2.97 15.77 15.76
C HIS A 214 -2.59 15.96 14.28
N LEU A 215 -2.42 14.88 13.52
CA LEU A 215 -2.14 14.93 12.08
C LEU A 215 -3.27 15.66 11.32
N LEU A 216 -4.52 15.36 11.65
CA LEU A 216 -5.74 15.92 11.03
C LEU A 216 -6.08 17.36 11.47
N ARG A 217 -5.19 18.03 12.22
CA ARG A 217 -5.27 19.47 12.53
C ARG A 217 -4.53 20.34 11.52
N ARG A 218 -3.64 19.76 10.73
CA ARG A 218 -2.85 20.47 9.72
C ARG A 218 -3.39 20.14 8.32
N PRO A 219 -3.08 20.96 7.30
CA PRO A 219 -3.30 20.58 5.92
C PRO A 219 -2.59 19.26 5.61
N ILE A 220 -3.34 18.30 5.09
CA ILE A 220 -2.84 16.98 4.67
C ILE A 220 -3.17 16.73 3.21
N ASP A 221 -2.40 15.87 2.57
CA ASP A 221 -2.68 15.46 1.20
C ASP A 221 -4.05 14.73 1.15
N TYR A 222 -4.69 14.74 -0.02
CA TYR A 222 -6.02 14.15 -0.20
C TYR A 222 -6.07 12.65 0.05
N GLU A 223 -5.05 11.91 -0.38
CA GLU A 223 -4.99 10.46 -0.25
C GLU A 223 -5.13 9.97 1.20
N PRO A 224 -4.28 10.43 2.14
CA PRO A 224 -4.45 10.09 3.56
C PRO A 224 -5.81 10.47 4.10
N LEU A 225 -6.35 11.63 3.71
CA LEU A 225 -7.66 12.08 4.17
C LEU A 225 -8.75 11.12 3.74
N TRP A 226 -8.71 10.69 2.47
CA TRP A 226 -9.61 9.69 1.91
C TRP A 226 -9.53 8.37 2.68
N HIS A 227 -8.32 7.86 2.95
CA HIS A 227 -8.13 6.64 3.74
C HIS A 227 -8.71 6.80 5.16
N PHE A 228 -8.50 7.94 5.83
CA PHE A 228 -9.14 8.21 7.12
C PHE A 228 -10.67 8.22 7.03
N MET A 229 -11.25 8.76 5.96
CA MET A 229 -12.69 8.75 5.74
C MET A 229 -13.22 7.33 5.58
N ASP A 230 -12.56 6.52 4.76
CA ASP A 230 -12.94 5.13 4.53
C ASP A 230 -12.89 4.29 5.82
N ILE A 231 -11.83 4.47 6.62
CA ILE A 231 -11.70 3.87 7.95
C ILE A 231 -12.83 4.33 8.88
N GLN A 232 -13.13 5.64 8.92
CA GLN A 232 -14.18 6.19 9.78
C GLN A 232 -15.56 5.62 9.43
N LEU A 233 -15.88 5.53 8.13
CA LEU A 233 -17.13 4.96 7.64
C LEU A 233 -17.26 3.48 7.96
N THR A 234 -16.19 2.71 7.74
CA THR A 234 -16.15 1.27 8.03
C THR A 234 -16.37 0.98 9.51
N ILE A 235 -15.73 1.75 10.41
CA ILE A 235 -15.96 1.61 11.85
C ILE A 235 -17.39 1.98 12.23
N LYS A 236 -17.93 3.11 11.72
CA LYS A 236 -19.30 3.55 12.02
C LYS A 236 -20.34 2.51 11.63
N ARG A 237 -20.20 1.89 10.46
CA ARG A 237 -21.13 0.86 9.98
C ARG A 237 -21.08 -0.41 10.81
N ASN A 238 -19.89 -0.77 11.27
CA ASN A 238 -19.65 -1.95 12.08
C ASN A 238 -19.63 -1.65 13.58
N ILE A 239 -20.14 -0.50 14.04
CA ILE A 239 -19.94 0.00 15.40
C ILE A 239 -20.37 -1.02 16.49
N LYS A 240 -21.40 -1.81 16.20
CA LYS A 240 -21.94 -2.86 17.08
C LYS A 240 -20.96 -4.02 17.33
N LYS A 241 -19.95 -4.20 16.48
CA LYS A 241 -18.92 -5.26 16.64
C LYS A 241 -17.83 -4.89 17.65
N TYR A 242 -17.78 -3.64 18.11
CA TYR A 242 -16.71 -3.15 18.98
C TYR A 242 -17.17 -3.10 20.44
N SER A 243 -16.26 -3.42 21.36
CA SER A 243 -16.50 -3.25 22.80
C SER A 243 -16.73 -1.78 23.17
N ARG A 244 -17.45 -1.50 24.27
CA ARG A 244 -17.64 -0.14 24.79
C ARG A 244 -16.30 0.58 25.03
N SER A 245 -15.30 -0.13 25.54
CA SER A 245 -13.92 0.36 25.75
C SER A 245 -13.26 0.80 24.45
N THR A 246 -13.39 -0.01 23.39
CA THR A 246 -12.85 0.31 22.06
C THR A 246 -13.56 1.53 21.46
N ILE A 247 -14.89 1.59 21.54
CA ILE A 247 -15.69 2.73 21.04
C ILE A 247 -15.29 4.02 21.77
N ALA A 248 -15.12 3.99 23.09
CA ALA A 248 -14.68 5.16 23.87
C ALA A 248 -13.33 5.71 23.36
N LYS A 249 -12.37 4.81 23.08
CA LYS A 249 -11.06 5.20 22.53
C LYS A 249 -11.14 5.77 21.11
N LEU A 250 -12.04 5.25 20.27
CA LEU A 250 -12.24 5.69 18.89
C LEU A 250 -13.10 6.97 18.77
N THR A 251 -13.87 7.31 19.80
CA THR A 251 -14.84 8.42 19.79
C THR A 251 -14.27 9.74 19.27
N PRO A 252 -13.07 10.21 19.66
CA PRO A 252 -12.50 11.45 19.12
C PRO A 252 -12.34 11.41 17.60
N PHE A 253 -11.89 10.27 17.06
CA PHE A 253 -11.74 10.06 15.63
C PHE A 253 -13.09 9.96 14.91
N LEU A 254 -14.06 9.23 15.48
CA LEU A 254 -15.39 9.05 14.87
C LEU A 254 -16.23 10.33 14.82
N LYS A 255 -16.04 11.22 15.80
CA LYS A 255 -16.71 12.53 15.87
C LYS A 255 -16.03 13.61 15.00
N ARG A 256 -14.80 13.39 14.54
CA ARG A 256 -14.11 14.36 13.69
C ARG A 256 -14.82 14.47 12.34
N ASN A 257 -15.28 15.67 12.00
CA ASN A 257 -15.77 15.95 10.65
C ASN A 257 -14.57 16.07 9.69
N LEU A 258 -14.30 14.99 8.95
CA LEU A 258 -13.18 14.89 8.02
C LEU A 258 -13.38 15.74 6.76
N LEU A 259 -14.63 16.09 6.40
CA LEU A 259 -14.93 17.01 5.29
C LEU A 259 -14.47 18.45 5.58
N LYS A 260 -14.21 18.79 6.86
CA LYS A 260 -13.68 20.08 7.29
C LYS A 260 -12.16 20.09 7.46
N VAL A 261 -11.46 19.01 7.10
CA VAL A 261 -9.99 18.96 7.14
C VAL A 261 -9.46 19.67 5.90
N GLN A 262 -8.49 20.56 6.08
CA GLN A 262 -7.85 21.27 4.98
C GLN A 262 -7.02 20.30 4.14
N ILE A 263 -7.18 20.35 2.83
CA ILE A 263 -6.40 19.56 1.87
C ILE A 263 -5.21 20.39 1.41
N ARG A 264 -4.03 19.78 1.42
CA ARG A 264 -2.82 20.36 0.82
C ARG A 264 -2.90 20.19 -0.70
N ASN A 265 -2.67 21.26 -1.45
CA ASN A 265 -2.55 21.28 -2.92
C ASN A 265 -3.75 20.70 -3.68
N THR A 266 -4.95 21.25 -3.45
CA THR A 266 -6.20 20.86 -4.15
C THR A 266 -6.07 20.87 -5.67
N GLU A 267 -5.34 21.84 -6.24
CA GLU A 267 -5.14 21.95 -7.70
C GLU A 267 -4.32 20.80 -8.28
N GLN A 268 -3.31 20.31 -7.55
CA GLN A 268 -2.45 19.21 -8.01
C GLN A 268 -3.23 17.89 -8.05
N ILE A 269 -4.17 17.69 -7.13
CA ILE A 269 -5.04 16.51 -7.07
C ILE A 269 -5.98 16.45 -8.28
N VAL A 270 -6.60 17.56 -8.65
CA VAL A 270 -7.49 17.62 -9.83
C VAL A 270 -6.70 17.33 -11.12
N LYS A 271 -5.49 17.88 -11.25
CA LYS A 271 -4.64 17.70 -12.43
C LYS A 271 -4.04 16.30 -12.56
N SER A 272 -4.04 15.52 -11.49
CA SER A 272 -3.36 14.23 -11.45
C SER A 272 -4.26 13.01 -11.44
N LYS A 273 -5.57 13.23 -11.30
CA LYS A 273 -6.54 12.15 -11.35
C LYS A 273 -6.70 11.71 -12.80
N VAL A 274 -6.56 10.41 -13.03
CA VAL A 274 -6.86 9.82 -14.34
C VAL A 274 -8.36 9.96 -14.61
N ASP A 275 -8.69 10.59 -15.74
CA ASP A 275 -10.01 10.42 -16.33
C ASP A 275 -10.09 9.01 -16.91
N TRP A 276 -10.84 8.15 -16.22
CA TRP A 276 -11.00 6.76 -16.61
C TRP A 276 -11.75 6.61 -17.95
N ASN A 277 -12.69 7.50 -18.26
CA ASN A 277 -13.37 7.47 -19.55
C ASN A 277 -12.37 7.74 -20.67
N ASP A 278 -11.54 8.77 -20.56
CA ASP A 278 -10.53 9.08 -21.57
C ASP A 278 -9.42 8.02 -21.62
N PHE A 279 -8.98 7.50 -20.48
CA PHE A 279 -7.99 6.42 -20.43
C PHE A 279 -8.48 5.16 -21.14
N SER A 280 -9.76 4.79 -20.99
CA SER A 280 -10.33 3.62 -21.67
C SER A 280 -10.32 3.76 -23.21
N LYS A 281 -10.41 5.00 -23.73
CA LYS A 281 -10.31 5.27 -25.17
C LYS A 281 -8.88 5.08 -25.68
N ILE A 282 -7.88 5.36 -24.85
CA ILE A 282 -6.46 5.22 -25.18
C ILE A 282 -6.01 3.76 -25.06
N VAL A 283 -6.52 3.04 -24.06
CA VAL A 283 -6.17 1.63 -23.80
C VAL A 283 -7.45 0.77 -23.78
N PRO A 284 -8.03 0.41 -24.95
CA PRO A 284 -9.36 -0.23 -25.03
C PRO A 284 -9.46 -1.61 -24.36
N SER A 285 -8.32 -2.26 -24.12
CA SER A 285 -8.27 -3.55 -23.42
C SER A 285 -8.52 -3.44 -21.91
N VAL A 286 -8.58 -2.22 -21.36
CA VAL A 286 -8.77 -1.98 -19.93
C VAL A 286 -10.25 -1.94 -19.59
N VAL A 287 -10.69 -2.92 -18.79
CA VAL A 287 -12.04 -2.95 -18.23
C VAL A 287 -12.06 -2.15 -16.93
N ILE A 288 -12.74 -1.01 -16.95
CA ILE A 288 -12.87 -0.12 -15.80
C ILE A 288 -14.11 -0.50 -15.00
N PRO A 289 -14.03 -0.59 -13.66
CA PRO A 289 -15.22 -0.78 -12.83
C PRO A 289 -16.32 0.22 -13.16
N SER A 290 -17.53 -0.26 -13.42
CA SER A 290 -18.65 0.58 -13.88
C SER A 290 -18.99 1.69 -12.90
N ASP A 291 -18.73 1.49 -11.60
CA ASP A 291 -18.95 2.51 -10.58
C ASP A 291 -18.05 3.73 -10.79
N LEU A 292 -16.86 3.58 -11.36
CA LEU A 292 -15.93 4.69 -11.62
C LEU A 292 -16.27 5.53 -12.86
N LEU A 293 -17.17 5.04 -13.71
CA LEU A 293 -17.61 5.72 -14.92
C LEU A 293 -18.85 6.60 -14.67
N ASP A 294 -19.48 6.50 -13.50
CA ASP A 294 -20.62 7.31 -13.09
C ASP A 294 -20.14 8.62 -12.43
N GLU A 295 -20.42 9.78 -13.03
CA GLU A 295 -20.01 11.08 -12.47
C GLU A 295 -20.63 11.38 -11.08
N LYS A 296 -21.76 10.75 -10.72
CA LYS A 296 -22.35 10.88 -9.36
C LYS A 296 -21.50 10.24 -8.28
N TRP A 297 -20.66 9.28 -8.65
CA TRP A 297 -19.82 8.49 -7.77
C TRP A 297 -18.89 9.34 -6.89
N GLU A 298 -18.40 10.46 -7.41
CA GLU A 298 -17.45 11.34 -6.73
C GLU A 298 -18.11 12.32 -5.74
N VAL A 299 -19.37 12.69 -6.01
CA VAL A 299 -20.19 13.56 -5.15
C VAL A 299 -20.85 12.73 -4.03
N GLU A 300 -21.36 11.54 -4.35
CA GLU A 300 -22.04 10.68 -3.38
C GLU A 300 -21.08 10.04 -2.38
N ARG A 301 -19.81 9.77 -2.72
CA ARG A 301 -18.81 9.24 -1.76
C ARG A 301 -18.21 10.28 -0.80
N ARG A 302 -18.45 11.58 -1.03
CA ARG A 302 -18.29 12.58 0.05
C ARG A 302 -19.33 12.37 1.17
N ALA A 303 -20.37 11.54 0.97
CA ALA A 303 -21.43 11.28 1.94
C ALA A 303 -21.73 9.80 2.26
N SER A 304 -21.83 8.85 1.32
CA SER A 304 -22.18 7.44 1.61
C SER A 304 -22.23 6.58 0.35
N ALA A 305 -21.28 5.64 0.13
CA ALA A 305 -21.50 4.44 -0.74
C ALA A 305 -20.30 3.47 -0.80
N ALA A 306 -19.93 2.82 0.31
CA ALA A 306 -19.30 1.48 0.28
C ALA A 306 -20.32 0.38 0.65
N LEU A 307 -21.55 0.48 0.15
CA LEU A 307 -22.74 -0.10 0.78
C LEU A 307 -23.04 -1.58 0.47
N ASN A 308 -22.51 -2.23 -0.57
CA ASN A 308 -22.83 -3.64 -0.84
C ASN A 308 -21.77 -4.30 -1.74
N ARG A 309 -20.68 -4.82 -1.15
CA ARG A 309 -19.88 -5.85 -1.83
C ARG A 309 -20.00 -7.17 -1.07
N PRO A 310 -20.73 -8.17 -1.61
CA PRO A 310 -20.58 -9.53 -1.14
C PRO A 310 -19.14 -9.95 -1.50
N TRP A 311 -18.33 -10.18 -0.48
CA TRP A 311 -17.04 -10.85 -0.67
C TRP A 311 -17.35 -12.34 -0.78
N SER A 312 -17.33 -12.89 -2.00
CA SER A 312 -17.18 -14.34 -2.15
C SER A 312 -15.76 -14.70 -1.75
N LEU A 313 -15.65 -15.59 -0.76
CA LEU A 313 -14.42 -16.28 -0.40
C LEU A 313 -14.09 -17.34 -1.46
#